data_AF-A0A926TDL9-F1
#
_entry.id   AF-A0A926TDL9-F1
#
_cell.length_a   1.000
_cell.length_b   1.000
_cell.length_c   1.000
_cell.angle_alpha   90.00
_cell.angle_beta   90.00
_cell.angle_gamma   90.00
#
_symmetry.space_group_name_H-M   'P 1'
#
loop_
_entity.id
_entity.type
_entity.pdbx_description
1 polymer ?
#
loop_
_entity_poly.entity_id
_entity_poly.type
_entity_poly.pdbx_seq_one_letter_code
_entity_poly.pdbx_strand_id
1 'polypeptide(L)'
;TTATLNQLQSIAPASRFETRRFRPNLVIQPANGATGFVENEWVGRTLAIGDEVRLKIDTLCPRCVMTTLAQSELPNDLEILRTAMQHNGGNIGVYASVVQDGTIRRGDAVTLA
;
A
#
# COMPACT_ATOMS: atom_id res chain seq x y z
N THR A 1 1.07 -2.44 -0.13
CA THR A 1 0.95 -3.89 -0.43
C THR A 1 0.64 -4.66 0.85
N THR A 2 0.29 -5.94 0.77
CA THR A 2 0.19 -6.77 2.01
C THR A 2 1.54 -6.89 2.72
N ALA A 3 2.66 -6.86 1.98
CA ALA A 3 4.00 -6.84 2.55
C ALA A 3 4.24 -5.61 3.45
N THR A 4 3.87 -4.40 3.00
CA THR A 4 3.97 -3.19 3.82
C THR A 4 3.10 -3.27 5.08
N LEU A 5 1.86 -3.76 4.97
CA LEU A 5 0.98 -3.89 6.13
C LEU A 5 1.57 -4.87 7.17
N ASN A 6 2.05 -6.02 6.69
CA ASN A 6 2.67 -7.03 7.55
C ASN A 6 3.98 -6.52 8.18
N GLN A 7 4.78 -5.76 7.42
CA GLN A 7 6.03 -5.17 7.91
C GLN A 7 5.76 -4.16 9.02
N LEU A 8 4.78 -3.27 8.85
CA LEU A 8 4.46 -2.30 9.90
C LEU A 8 3.85 -2.99 11.13
N GLN A 9 3.02 -4.01 10.91
CA GLN A 9 2.44 -4.81 11.98
C GLN A 9 3.49 -5.58 12.78
N SER A 10 4.57 -6.05 12.16
CA SER A 10 5.67 -6.72 12.87
C SER A 10 6.53 -5.75 13.68
N ILE A 11 6.69 -4.51 13.19
CA ILE A 11 7.43 -3.45 13.87
C ILE A 11 6.66 -2.92 15.09
N ALA A 12 5.35 -2.73 14.96
CA ALA A 12 4.48 -2.25 16.04
C ALA A 12 3.29 -3.21 16.28
N PRO A 13 3.52 -4.35 16.97
CA PRO A 13 2.50 -5.40 17.16
C PRO A 13 1.28 -4.98 17.97
N ALA A 14 1.39 -3.95 18.81
CA ALA A 14 0.28 -3.43 19.60
C ALA A 14 -0.69 -2.57 18.77
N SER A 15 -0.22 -2.00 17.66
CA SER A 15 -1.02 -1.20 16.73
C SER A 15 -1.74 -2.09 15.72
N ARG A 16 -2.78 -1.54 15.08
CA ARG A 16 -3.57 -2.27 14.08
C ARG A 16 -3.46 -1.63 12.70
N PHE A 17 -2.57 -2.17 11.86
CA PHE A 17 -2.33 -1.72 10.48
C PHE A 17 -3.35 -2.31 9.50
N GLU A 18 -4.62 -1.97 9.69
CA GLU A 18 -5.69 -2.45 8.81
C GLU A 18 -5.77 -1.66 7.51
N THR A 19 -5.97 -2.34 6.38
CA THR A 19 -6.13 -1.75 5.04
C THR A 19 -7.06 -0.54 5.01
N ARG A 20 -8.20 -0.59 5.74
CA ARG A 20 -9.20 0.48 5.78
C ARG A 20 -8.69 1.81 6.34
N ARG A 21 -7.66 1.81 7.20
CA ARG A 21 -7.02 3.05 7.67
C ARG A 21 -6.40 3.82 6.50
N PHE A 22 -5.92 3.10 5.48
CA PHE A 22 -5.17 3.65 4.37
C PHE A 22 -6.04 3.97 3.15
N ARG A 23 -7.24 3.38 3.08
CA ARG A 23 -8.24 3.58 2.00
C ARG A 23 -7.68 3.37 0.58
N PRO A 24 -6.90 2.30 0.32
CA PRO A 24 -6.41 2.05 -1.03
C PRO A 24 -7.55 1.60 -1.95
N ASN A 25 -7.43 1.85 -3.24
CA ASN A 25 -8.28 1.23 -4.25
C ASN A 25 -7.86 -0.23 -4.52
N LEU A 26 -6.54 -0.49 -4.50
CA LEU A 26 -5.96 -1.80 -4.80
C LEU A 26 -5.05 -2.26 -3.66
N VAL A 27 -5.19 -3.53 -3.27
CA VAL A 27 -4.26 -4.20 -2.36
C VAL A 27 -3.59 -5.32 -3.13
N ILE A 28 -2.28 -5.18 -3.33
CA ILE A 28 -1.46 -6.16 -4.06
C ILE A 28 -0.71 -7.01 -3.04
N GLN A 29 -0.79 -8.34 -3.20
CA GLN A 29 0.06 -9.30 -2.51
C GLN A 29 1.30 -9.57 -3.36
N PRO A 30 2.51 -9.21 -2.90
CA PRO A 30 3.72 -9.49 -3.65
C PRO A 30 3.96 -11.00 -3.81
N ALA A 31 4.53 -11.38 -4.95
CA ALA A 31 4.92 -12.77 -5.22
C ALA A 31 6.06 -13.22 -4.30
N ASN A 32 6.24 -14.54 -4.18
CA ASN A 32 7.37 -15.20 -3.52
C ASN A 32 7.62 -14.77 -2.07
N GLY A 33 6.59 -14.29 -1.37
CA GLY A 33 6.71 -13.87 0.03
C GLY A 33 7.58 -12.63 0.22
N ALA A 34 7.74 -11.77 -0.80
CA ALA A 34 8.52 -10.55 -0.67
C ALA A 34 8.02 -9.69 0.51
N THR A 35 8.95 -9.22 1.33
CA THR A 35 8.69 -8.48 2.57
C THR A 35 9.16 -7.03 2.48
N GLY A 36 8.72 -6.20 3.42
CA GLY A 36 9.12 -4.80 3.46
C GLY A 36 8.28 -3.91 2.55
N PHE A 37 8.83 -2.75 2.20
CA PHE A 37 8.15 -1.67 1.47
C PHE A 37 8.34 -1.78 -0.05
N VAL A 38 8.02 -2.95 -0.61
CA VAL A 38 8.37 -3.30 -2.00
C VAL A 38 7.78 -2.34 -3.04
N GLU A 39 6.62 -1.76 -2.77
CA GLU A 39 6.00 -0.80 -3.68
C GLU A 39 6.78 0.49 -3.89
N ASN A 40 7.70 0.83 -2.97
CA ASN A 40 8.51 2.03 -3.11
C ASN A 40 9.41 1.98 -4.35
N GLU A 41 9.90 0.79 -4.71
CA GLU A 41 10.77 0.58 -5.87
C GLU A 41 10.01 0.61 -7.20
N TRP A 42 8.67 0.64 -7.15
CA TRP A 42 7.83 0.67 -8.34
C TRP A 42 7.67 2.09 -8.88
N VAL A 43 8.01 3.13 -8.11
CA VAL A 43 7.91 4.53 -8.54
C VAL A 43 8.66 4.74 -9.85
N GLY A 44 7.99 5.34 -10.83
CA GLY A 44 8.50 5.54 -12.18
C GLY A 44 8.33 4.35 -13.13
N ARG A 45 7.86 3.20 -12.64
CA ARG A 45 7.59 2.00 -13.45
C ARG A 45 6.10 1.86 -13.76
N THR A 46 5.78 0.96 -14.68
CA THR A 46 4.40 0.63 -15.04
C THR A 46 4.05 -0.75 -14.51
N LEU A 47 2.95 -0.84 -13.76
CA LEU A 47 2.33 -2.11 -13.41
C LEU A 47 1.41 -2.56 -14.54
N ALA A 48 1.53 -3.81 -14.94
CA ALA A 48 0.53 -4.52 -15.71
C ALA A 48 -0.36 -5.34 -14.76
N ILE A 49 -1.68 -5.21 -14.92
CA ILE A 49 -2.67 -5.96 -14.13
C ILE A 49 -3.60 -6.69 -15.10
N GLY A 50 -3.61 -8.02 -15.01
CA GLY A 50 -4.30 -8.86 -15.99
C GLY A 50 -3.76 -8.61 -17.40
N ASP A 51 -4.61 -8.77 -18.41
CA ASP A 51 -4.18 -8.69 -19.81
C ASP A 51 -4.04 -7.24 -20.30
N GLU A 52 -4.96 -6.36 -19.92
CA GLU A 52 -5.15 -5.05 -20.55
C GLU A 52 -4.68 -3.86 -19.70
N VAL A 53 -4.90 -3.89 -18.38
CA VAL A 53 -4.74 -2.67 -17.56
C VAL A 53 -3.27 -2.36 -17.34
N ARG A 54 -2.91 -1.07 -17.52
CA ARG A 54 -1.57 -0.54 -17.27
C ARG A 54 -1.66 0.68 -16.37
N LEU A 55 -0.98 0.63 -15.23
CA LEU A 55 -0.94 1.71 -14.25
C LEU A 55 0.50 2.20 -14.09
N LYS A 56 0.77 3.47 -14.37
CA LYS A 56 2.07 4.08 -14.08
C LYS A 56 2.11 4.49 -12.62
N ILE A 57 3.14 4.07 -11.90
CA ILE A 57 3.35 4.49 -10.51
C ILE A 57 4.05 5.84 -10.49
N ASP A 58 3.38 6.85 -9.96
CA ASP A 58 3.84 8.24 -10.04
C ASP A 58 4.67 8.63 -8.84
N THR A 59 4.16 8.37 -7.64
CA THR A 59 4.78 8.83 -6.38
C THR A 59 4.45 7.89 -5.22
N LEU A 60 5.25 7.99 -4.15
CA LEU A 60 4.90 7.42 -2.85
C LEU A 60 3.62 8.08 -2.30
N CYS A 61 2.89 7.36 -1.44
CA CYS A 61 1.68 7.88 -0.80
C CYS A 61 1.97 8.37 0.63
N PRO A 62 2.26 9.67 0.82
CA PRO A 62 2.44 10.23 2.16
C PRO A 62 1.14 10.14 2.95
N ARG A 63 1.25 9.72 4.20
CA ARG A 63 0.12 9.58 5.11
C ARG A 63 0.08 10.74 6.08
N CYS A 64 -1.13 11.17 6.38
CA CYS A 64 -1.39 12.18 7.39
C CYS A 64 -2.09 11.57 8.60
N VAL A 65 -2.37 12.41 9.60
CA VAL A 65 -3.06 12.06 10.84
C VAL A 65 -4.40 11.36 10.62
N MET A 66 -5.04 11.51 9.47
CA MET A 66 -6.30 10.82 9.16
C MET A 66 -6.20 9.29 9.30
N THR A 67 -5.01 8.72 9.13
CA THR A 67 -4.77 7.27 9.33
C THR A 67 -4.83 6.83 10.81
N THR A 68 -4.61 7.76 11.74
CA THR A 68 -4.57 7.49 13.19
C THR A 68 -5.95 7.62 13.84
N LEU A 69 -6.91 8.27 13.19
CA LEU A 69 -8.24 8.49 13.75
C LEU A 69 -8.99 7.17 14.00
N ALA A 70 -9.92 7.21 14.96
CA ALA A 70 -10.77 6.06 15.26
C ALA A 70 -11.73 5.77 14.08
N GLN A 71 -11.96 4.49 13.80
CA GLN A 71 -12.85 4.01 12.74
C GLN A 71 -13.57 2.76 13.21
N SER A 72 -14.86 2.87 13.55
CA SER A 72 -15.65 1.75 14.08
C SER A 72 -14.93 1.07 15.27
N GLU A 73 -14.46 -0.17 15.13
CA GLU A 73 -13.73 -0.93 16.14
C GLU A 73 -12.23 -0.63 16.21
N LEU A 74 -11.72 0.23 15.33
CA LEU A 74 -10.34 0.70 15.37
C LEU A 74 -10.26 1.93 16.27
N PRO A 75 -9.56 1.89 17.41
CA PRO A 75 -9.36 3.06 18.24
C PRO A 75 -8.46 4.09 17.54
N ASN A 76 -8.43 5.30 18.09
CA ASN A 76 -7.40 6.26 17.74
C ASN A 76 -6.02 5.69 18.09
N ASP A 77 -5.05 5.81 17.18
CA ASP A 77 -3.72 5.25 17.36
C ASP A 77 -2.67 6.07 16.61
N LEU A 78 -1.94 6.93 17.34
CA LEU A 78 -0.87 7.76 16.79
C LEU A 78 0.37 6.96 16.36
N GLU A 79 0.56 5.75 16.89
CA GLU A 79 1.72 4.92 16.53
C GLU A 79 1.67 4.52 15.06
N ILE A 80 0.47 4.38 14.47
CA ILE A 80 0.31 4.12 13.03
C ILE A 80 1.13 5.09 12.17
N LEU A 81 1.01 6.40 12.44
CA LEU A 81 1.75 7.40 11.67
C LEU A 81 3.21 7.51 12.13
N ARG A 82 3.49 7.37 13.44
CA ARG A 82 4.87 7.43 13.95
C ARG A 82 5.75 6.31 13.40
N THR A 83 5.25 5.07 13.40
CA THR A 83 5.94 3.92 12.82
C THR A 83 6.18 4.13 11.33
N ALA A 84 5.18 4.63 10.58
CA ALA A 84 5.33 4.93 9.16
C ALA A 84 6.41 6.00 8.91
N MET A 85 6.44 7.07 9.72
CA MET A 85 7.44 8.13 9.65
C MET A 85 8.85 7.60 9.89
N GLN A 86 9.04 6.78 10.92
CA GLN A 86 10.35 6.26 11.31
C GLN A 86 10.92 5.23 10.31
N HIS A 87 10.05 4.41 9.72
CA HIS A 87 10.49 3.25 8.95
C HIS A 87 10.28 3.36 7.43
N ASN A 88 9.38 4.25 6.97
CA ASN A 88 9.09 4.41 5.55
C ASN A 88 8.88 5.89 5.13
N GLY A 89 9.47 6.83 5.87
CA GLY A 89 9.39 8.27 5.58
C GLY A 89 7.97 8.84 5.58
N GLY A 90 7.04 8.19 6.29
CA GLY A 90 5.64 8.59 6.38
C GLY A 90 4.76 8.06 5.26
N ASN A 91 5.31 7.20 4.39
CA ASN A 91 4.60 6.70 3.21
C ASN A 91 4.02 5.32 3.45
N ILE A 92 2.80 5.09 2.97
CA ILE A 92 2.17 3.76 2.94
C ILE A 92 1.39 3.63 1.64
N GLY A 93 1.89 2.79 0.74
CA GLY A 93 1.37 2.65 -0.62
C GLY A 93 1.96 3.66 -1.60
N VAL A 94 1.43 3.64 -2.82
CA VAL A 94 1.85 4.48 -3.95
C VAL A 94 0.62 5.01 -4.69
N TYR A 95 0.78 6.16 -5.33
CA TYR A 95 -0.20 6.68 -6.28
C TYR A 95 0.14 6.24 -7.70
N ALA A 96 -0.91 6.02 -8.49
CA ALA A 96 -0.77 5.57 -9.85
C ALA A 96 -1.77 6.26 -10.78
N SER A 97 -1.33 6.50 -12.00
CA SER A 97 -2.16 7.01 -13.10
C SER A 97 -2.50 5.88 -14.06
N VAL A 98 -3.73 5.89 -14.57
CA VAL A 98 -4.17 4.94 -15.59
C VAL A 98 -3.53 5.31 -16.92
N VAL A 99 -2.71 4.40 -17.46
CA VAL A 99 -2.11 4.53 -18.80
C VAL A 99 -2.98 3.83 -19.84
N GLN A 100 -3.50 2.66 -19.47
CA GLN A 100 -4.47 1.90 -20.25
C GLN A 100 -5.55 1.40 -19.31
N ASP A 101 -6.80 1.71 -19.64
CA ASP A 101 -7.99 1.30 -18.91
C ASP A 101 -8.41 -0.13 -19.28
N GLY A 102 -9.39 -0.65 -18.55
CA GLY A 102 -9.87 -2.02 -18.69
C GLY A 102 -10.52 -2.52 -17.40
N THR A 103 -10.87 -3.80 -17.40
CA THR A 103 -11.48 -4.44 -16.23
C THR A 103 -10.45 -5.28 -15.48
N ILE A 104 -10.33 -5.04 -14.17
CA ILE A 104 -9.55 -5.88 -13.26
C ILE A 104 -10.47 -6.68 -12.35
N ARG A 105 -10.02 -7.85 -11.93
CA ARG A 105 -10.69 -8.72 -10.97
C ARG A 105 -9.72 -9.11 -9.85
N ARG A 106 -10.29 -9.45 -8.69
CA ARG A 106 -9.48 -10.01 -7.61
C ARG A 106 -8.85 -11.32 -8.08
N GLY A 107 -7.53 -11.42 -7.92
CA GLY A 107 -6.76 -12.59 -8.33
C GLY A 107 -6.00 -12.40 -9.66
N ASP A 108 -6.24 -11.30 -10.38
CA ASP A 108 -5.46 -10.99 -11.58
C ASP A 108 -3.97 -10.84 -11.24
N ALA A 109 -3.13 -11.39 -12.13
CA ALA A 109 -1.70 -11.29 -11.99
C ALA A 109 -1.25 -9.83 -12.12
N VAL A 110 -0.28 -9.45 -11.29
CA VAL A 110 0.35 -8.13 -11.30
C VAL A 110 1.83 -8.30 -11.60
N THR A 111 2.31 -7.66 -12.65
CA THR A 111 3.73 -7.67 -13.03
C THR A 111 4.24 -6.25 -13.25
N LEU A 112 5.55 -6.08 -13.15
CA LEU A 112 6.22 -4.84 -13.59
C LEU A 112 6.53 -5.00 -15.08
N ALA A 113 6.06 -4.04 -15.87
CA ALA A 113 6.34 -3.91 -17.30
C ALA A 113 7.58 -3.05 -17.56
#